data_AF-A0A6M1UB99-F1
#
_entry.id   AF-A0A6M1UB99-F1
#
_cell.length_a   1.000
_cell.length_b   1.000
_cell.length_c   1.000
_cell.angle_alpha   90.00
_cell.angle_beta   90.00
_cell.angle_gamma   90.00
#
_symmetry.space_group_name_H-M   'P 1'
#
loop_
_entity.id
_entity.type
_entity.pdbx_description
1 polymer ?
#
loop_
_entity_poly.entity_id
_entity_poly.type
_entity_poly.pdbx_seq_one_letter_code
_entity_poly.pdbx_strand_id
1 'polypeptide(L)'
;MGMKKQVWRGIAALCLSASLMLGNTSAAAAAAPAKTSILLDGFPLPFPVEPVIVQGSTLVPFRAIAEAMGIQVQWNPQDQSITARKESKEVRLWLNKPVALVNGQAVSLPVSPREVNGSTLIPLSFFSNQFGAQVSWDGATKTVSIVTPPKRLYSMAFYAISSFAERAAIPSFDAVSFGWSRIDGEGRLTLAGKDFYWPQPAGEVTPEKIVAETRAGGTTPYLMVFASDGTGELSKLQADRTLRDKAIAQIVQLAQEKGFAGITLDFEGLGLDGDTAQAKLQYTEFVSLLSEQARQLGLKLALVLHPLNGAYQGYDYFTLGALADELIVMAYAYENEKQPEPLAKVNEAIRLALAEVPKEKLLLGISMGSENEQSVGAKLGLVKRYGLKGIAIWRLGLIGQPAFAEMKKSIAMKGN
;
A
#
# COMPACT_ATOMS: atom_id res chain seq x y z
N MET A 1 28.53 -65.06 13.01
CA MET A 1 29.74 -64.24 12.73
C MET A 1 29.68 -63.01 13.63
N GLY A 2 30.58 -62.93 14.62
CA GLY A 2 30.95 -61.69 15.33
C GLY A 2 29.94 -61.03 16.27
N MET A 3 29.83 -61.54 17.51
CA MET A 3 29.28 -60.86 18.68
C MET A 3 30.40 -60.75 19.72
N LYS A 4 30.38 -59.69 20.56
CA LYS A 4 31.11 -59.40 21.84
C LYS A 4 31.96 -58.12 21.77
N LYS A 5 31.72 -57.08 22.60
CA LYS A 5 31.97 -56.96 24.06
C LYS A 5 33.46 -57.25 24.39
N GLN A 6 34.23 -56.52 25.20
CA GLN A 6 34.13 -55.31 26.03
C GLN A 6 35.51 -55.22 26.76
N VAL A 7 35.84 -54.07 27.37
CA VAL A 7 36.76 -53.89 28.54
C VAL A 7 38.29 -53.80 28.33
N TRP A 8 38.77 -52.55 28.40
CA TRP A 8 39.64 -51.94 29.44
C TRP A 8 41.02 -52.52 29.82
N ARG A 9 42.04 -51.65 29.76
CA ARG A 9 43.19 -51.59 30.69
C ARG A 9 43.58 -50.12 30.93
N GLY A 10 43.61 -49.69 32.20
CA GLY A 10 44.34 -48.50 32.67
C GLY A 10 45.87 -48.71 32.61
N ILE A 11 46.77 -47.77 32.93
CA ILE A 11 46.88 -46.94 34.15
C ILE A 11 47.98 -45.86 33.92
N ALA A 12 47.81 -44.69 34.59
CA ALA A 12 48.79 -43.65 35.00
C ALA A 12 49.58 -42.88 33.90
N ALA A 13 49.86 -41.57 34.01
CA ALA A 13 50.38 -40.83 35.16
C ALA A 13 50.23 -39.29 35.00
N LEU A 14 50.28 -38.59 36.14
CA LEU A 14 50.28 -37.14 36.36
C LEU A 14 51.29 -36.35 35.49
N CYS A 15 50.86 -35.20 34.95
CA CYS A 15 51.68 -33.99 34.84
C CYS A 15 50.83 -32.74 35.15
N LEU A 16 51.15 -32.07 36.26
CA LEU A 16 50.76 -30.69 36.57
C LEU A 16 51.24 -29.76 35.45
N SER A 17 50.37 -28.92 34.90
CA SER A 17 50.81 -27.69 34.24
C SER A 17 49.79 -26.57 34.47
N ALA A 18 50.33 -25.40 34.79
CA ALA A 18 49.64 -24.24 35.33
C ALA A 18 48.72 -23.57 34.31
N SER A 19 47.50 -23.25 34.73
CA SER A 19 46.52 -22.47 33.98
C SER A 19 46.96 -21.00 33.89
N LEU A 20 47.60 -20.59 32.79
CA LEU A 20 47.67 -19.17 32.43
C LEU A 20 46.31 -18.73 31.87
N MET A 21 45.54 -18.02 32.69
CA MET A 21 44.36 -17.25 32.27
C MET A 21 44.82 -16.07 31.41
N LEU A 22 44.90 -16.27 30.09
CA LEU A 22 44.97 -15.16 29.13
C LEU A 22 43.57 -14.53 29.06
N GLY A 23 43.42 -13.41 29.77
CA GLY A 23 42.24 -12.56 29.70
C GLY A 23 42.08 -11.99 28.30
N ASN A 24 41.20 -12.59 27.50
CA ASN A 24 40.77 -12.04 26.22
C ASN A 24 39.80 -10.89 26.51
N THR A 25 40.33 -9.69 26.74
CA THR A 25 39.51 -8.48 26.73
C THR A 25 39.19 -8.14 25.27
N SER A 26 38.10 -8.73 24.76
CA SER A 26 37.48 -8.22 23.55
C SER A 26 36.95 -6.82 23.87
N ALA A 27 37.70 -5.80 23.47
CA ALA A 27 37.20 -4.44 23.41
C ALA A 27 35.95 -4.46 22.51
N ALA A 28 34.79 -4.26 23.12
CA ALA A 28 33.55 -4.08 22.38
C ALA A 28 33.76 -2.89 21.44
N ALA A 29 33.72 -3.15 20.13
CA ALA A 29 33.69 -2.10 19.14
C ALA A 29 32.51 -1.18 19.47
N ALA A 30 32.79 0.08 19.80
CA ALA A 30 31.75 1.07 20.03
C ALA A 30 30.88 1.13 18.77
N ALA A 31 29.61 0.76 18.91
CA ALA A 31 28.63 0.90 17.84
C ALA A 31 28.66 2.36 17.36
N ALA A 32 28.74 2.55 16.04
CA ALA A 32 28.64 3.87 15.45
C ALA A 32 27.40 4.59 16.01
N PRO A 33 27.48 5.89 16.35
CA PRO A 33 26.33 6.59 16.93
C PRO A 33 25.14 6.45 15.99
N ALA A 34 24.00 5.98 16.52
CA ALA A 34 22.78 5.83 15.73
C ALA A 34 22.47 7.16 15.02
N LYS A 35 22.29 7.11 13.70
CA LYS A 35 21.89 8.25 12.89
C LYS A 35 20.42 8.54 13.17
N THR A 36 20.08 9.79 13.42
CA THR A 36 18.69 10.19 13.72
C THR A 36 17.79 9.87 12.51
N SER A 37 16.53 9.51 12.75
CA SER A 37 15.54 9.25 11.70
C SER A 37 14.21 9.96 11.99
N ILE A 38 13.46 10.27 10.93
CA ILE A 38 12.09 10.81 11.03
C ILE A 38 11.19 9.90 10.19
N LEU A 39 10.20 9.29 10.84
CA LEU A 39 9.19 8.45 10.21
C LEU A 39 7.86 9.20 10.18
N LEU A 40 7.24 9.29 9.01
CA LEU A 40 5.86 9.76 8.84
C LEU A 40 4.99 8.59 8.43
N ASP A 41 4.05 8.21 9.29
CA ASP A 41 3.24 7.00 9.17
C ASP A 41 4.11 5.76 8.92
N GLY A 42 5.29 5.67 9.54
CA GLY A 42 6.24 4.56 9.32
C GLY A 42 7.12 4.69 8.06
N PHE A 43 6.85 5.65 7.17
CA PHE A 43 7.72 5.92 6.01
C PHE A 43 8.89 6.83 6.40
N PRO A 44 10.15 6.46 6.09
CA PRO A 44 11.32 7.30 6.39
C PRO A 44 11.35 8.55 5.52
N LEU A 45 11.32 9.72 6.14
CA LEU A 45 11.41 11.00 5.44
C LEU A 45 12.87 11.46 5.30
N PRO A 46 13.30 11.92 4.11
CA PRO A 46 14.52 12.68 4.00
C PRO A 46 14.33 14.04 4.70
N PHE A 47 15.37 14.50 5.38
CA PHE A 47 15.37 15.81 6.02
C PHE A 47 16.74 16.49 5.87
N PRO A 48 16.76 17.81 5.69
CA PRO A 48 17.99 18.56 5.38
C PRO A 48 18.94 18.71 6.58
N VAL A 49 18.41 18.62 7.80
CA VAL A 49 19.16 18.81 9.05
C VAL A 49 18.62 17.89 10.14
N GLU A 50 19.50 17.41 11.00
CA GLU A 50 19.10 16.51 12.08
C GLU A 50 18.20 17.20 13.12
N PRO A 51 17.23 16.47 13.71
CA PRO A 51 16.57 16.91 14.92
C PRO A 51 17.57 17.27 16.02
N VAL A 52 17.28 18.34 16.77
CA VAL A 52 18.13 18.80 17.88
C VAL A 52 17.32 18.85 19.16
N ILE A 53 17.96 18.55 20.30
CA ILE A 53 17.33 18.70 21.61
C ILE A 53 17.80 20.02 22.21
N VAL A 54 16.85 20.91 22.50
CA VAL A 54 17.10 22.21 23.13
C VAL A 54 16.20 22.31 24.35
N GLN A 55 16.77 22.53 25.53
CA GLN A 55 16.01 22.71 26.78
C GLN A 55 14.98 21.59 27.01
N GLY A 56 15.36 20.34 26.73
CA GLY A 56 14.47 19.17 26.86
C GLY A 56 13.41 19.02 25.77
N SER A 57 13.32 19.95 24.82
CA SER A 57 12.42 19.84 23.66
C SER A 57 13.16 19.33 22.43
N THR A 58 12.61 18.33 21.76
CA THR A 58 13.08 17.90 20.43
C THR A 58 12.55 18.85 19.37
N LEU A 59 13.45 19.50 18.62
CA LEU A 59 13.13 20.36 17.50
C LEU A 59 13.38 19.60 16.19
N VAL A 60 12.44 19.68 15.26
CA VAL A 60 12.47 18.92 14.00
C VAL A 60 12.31 19.84 12.78
N PRO A 61 12.85 19.48 11.61
CA PRO A 61 12.75 20.28 10.39
C PRO A 61 11.30 20.50 9.97
N PHE A 62 10.82 21.74 10.08
CA PHE A 62 9.40 22.03 9.95
C PHE A 62 8.86 21.72 8.55
N ARG A 63 9.53 22.29 7.54
CA ARG A 63 9.10 22.25 6.15
C ARG A 63 8.98 20.80 5.63
N ALA A 64 9.98 19.96 5.86
CA ALA A 64 10.02 18.60 5.35
C ALA A 64 8.83 17.75 5.85
N ILE A 65 8.50 17.86 7.14
CA ILE A 65 7.36 17.16 7.74
C ILE A 65 6.03 17.76 7.23
N ALA A 66 5.93 19.09 7.23
CA ALA A 66 4.71 19.79 6.84
C ALA A 66 4.33 19.49 5.38
N GLU A 67 5.28 19.63 4.45
CA GLU A 67 5.05 19.35 3.02
C GLU A 67 4.71 17.88 2.78
N ALA A 68 5.34 16.95 3.51
CA ALA A 68 5.00 15.53 3.44
C ALA A 68 3.57 15.21 3.95
N MET A 69 2.97 16.07 4.76
CA MET A 69 1.57 15.99 5.19
C MET A 69 0.60 16.81 4.30
N GLY A 70 1.09 17.36 3.19
CA GLY A 70 0.31 18.21 2.29
C GLY A 70 0.03 19.60 2.85
N ILE A 71 0.81 20.07 3.82
CA ILE A 71 0.70 21.42 4.39
C ILE A 71 1.55 22.36 3.53
N GLN A 72 0.95 23.44 3.05
CA GLN A 72 1.66 24.48 2.28
C GLN A 72 2.49 25.33 3.23
N VAL A 73 3.77 25.52 2.93
CA VAL A 73 4.70 26.28 3.79
C VAL A 73 5.32 27.45 3.04
N GLN A 74 5.03 28.66 3.52
CA GLN A 74 5.56 29.92 2.99
C GLN A 74 6.51 30.57 3.98
N TRP A 75 7.66 31.05 3.49
CA TRP A 75 8.60 31.85 4.28
C TRP A 75 8.41 33.34 3.97
N ASN A 76 8.39 34.17 5.01
CA ASN A 76 8.43 35.62 4.90
C ASN A 76 9.76 36.13 5.49
N PRO A 77 10.67 36.63 4.64
CA PRO A 77 11.96 37.13 5.10
C PRO A 77 11.87 38.47 5.84
N GLN A 78 10.84 39.30 5.60
CA GLN A 78 10.75 40.64 6.17
C GLN A 78 10.59 40.63 7.68
N ASP A 79 9.83 39.67 8.20
CA ASP A 79 9.60 39.52 9.64
C ASP A 79 10.10 38.17 10.18
N GLN A 80 10.84 37.42 9.37
CA GLN A 80 11.39 36.10 9.69
C GLN A 80 10.33 35.10 10.16
N SER A 81 9.20 35.05 9.44
CA SER A 81 8.07 34.17 9.77
C SER A 81 7.84 33.05 8.77
N ILE A 82 7.39 31.91 9.27
CA ILE A 82 6.86 30.80 8.47
C ILE A 82 5.35 30.79 8.63
N THR A 83 4.65 30.73 7.52
CA THR A 83 3.20 30.50 7.50
C THR A 83 2.91 29.14 6.89
N ALA A 84 2.21 28.30 7.63
CA ALA A 84 1.77 26.98 7.24
C ALA A 84 0.25 26.93 7.11
N ARG A 85 -0.24 26.42 5.98
CA ARG A 85 -1.68 26.36 5.68
C ARG A 85 -2.10 24.96 5.26
N LYS A 86 -3.21 24.49 5.84
CA LYS A 86 -3.90 23.29 5.41
C LYS A 86 -5.39 23.46 5.67
N GLU A 87 -6.18 23.37 4.60
CA GLU A 87 -7.63 23.60 4.65
C GLU A 87 -7.95 24.95 5.32
N SER A 88 -8.72 24.97 6.40
CA SER A 88 -9.07 26.18 7.16
C SER A 88 -8.05 26.58 8.24
N LYS A 89 -6.98 25.79 8.43
CA LYS A 89 -6.00 26.03 9.48
C LYS A 89 -4.79 26.79 8.96
N GLU A 90 -4.50 27.93 9.59
CA GLU A 90 -3.30 28.72 9.40
C GLU A 90 -2.46 28.74 10.68
N VAL A 91 -1.17 28.47 10.54
CA VAL A 91 -0.19 28.54 11.63
C VAL A 91 0.95 29.44 11.19
N ARG A 92 1.22 30.51 11.95
CA ARG A 92 2.35 31.41 11.72
C ARG A 92 3.33 31.34 12.88
N LEU A 93 4.60 31.16 12.55
CA LEU A 93 5.72 30.96 13.47
C LEU A 93 6.81 32.00 13.16
N TRP A 94 7.53 32.49 14.16
CA TRP A 94 8.66 33.40 13.96
C TRP A 94 9.94 32.77 14.45
N LEU A 95 11.05 33.01 13.75
CA LEU A 95 12.36 32.65 14.28
C LEU A 95 12.62 33.36 15.61
N ASN A 96 13.24 32.62 16.54
CA ASN A 96 13.70 33.11 17.84
C ASN A 96 12.60 33.64 18.77
N LYS A 97 11.31 33.53 18.42
CA LYS A 97 10.19 33.91 19.30
C LYS A 97 9.46 32.67 19.83
N PRO A 98 9.20 32.55 21.14
CA PRO A 98 8.50 31.41 21.72
C PRO A 98 6.97 31.55 21.60
N VAL A 99 6.48 32.12 20.49
CA VAL A 99 5.06 32.34 20.24
C VAL A 99 4.75 32.04 18.78
N ALA A 100 3.58 31.45 18.55
CA ALA A 100 2.97 31.23 17.25
C ALA A 100 1.58 31.86 17.21
N LEU A 101 1.07 32.14 16.01
CA LEU A 101 -0.35 32.40 15.79
C LEU A 101 -0.99 31.17 15.16
N VAL A 102 -2.12 30.74 15.70
CA VAL A 102 -2.96 29.68 15.13
C VAL A 102 -4.33 30.29 14.85
N ASN A 103 -4.70 30.40 13.58
CA ASN A 103 -5.91 31.11 13.15
C ASN A 103 -6.03 32.52 13.79
N GLY A 104 -4.91 33.23 13.87
CA GLY A 104 -4.82 34.57 14.49
C GLY A 104 -4.74 34.58 16.02
N GLN A 105 -4.90 33.45 16.72
CA GLN A 105 -4.78 33.37 18.17
C GLN A 105 -3.36 33.02 18.62
N ALA A 106 -2.85 33.72 19.63
CA ALA A 106 -1.50 33.48 20.14
C ALA A 106 -1.40 32.17 20.94
N VAL A 107 -0.37 31.38 20.64
CA VAL A 107 -0.05 30.12 21.30
C VAL A 107 1.42 30.12 21.71
N SER A 108 1.71 29.81 22.98
CA SER A 108 3.08 29.71 23.48
C SER A 108 3.78 28.46 22.96
N LEU A 109 5.09 28.58 22.71
CA LEU A 109 5.97 27.46 22.37
C LEU A 109 6.87 27.12 23.57
N PRO A 110 7.19 25.85 23.81
CA PRO A 110 8.12 25.47 24.88
C PRO A 110 9.54 25.99 24.62
N VAL A 111 9.94 26.07 23.34
CA VAL A 111 11.20 26.63 22.88
C VAL A 111 10.95 27.38 21.57
N SER A 112 11.64 28.51 21.37
CA SER A 112 11.55 29.27 20.12
C SER A 112 11.99 28.44 18.90
N PRO A 113 11.33 28.60 17.73
CA PRO A 113 11.84 28.13 16.45
C PRO A 113 13.27 28.64 16.20
N ARG A 114 14.10 27.82 15.58
CA ARG A 114 15.50 28.17 15.27
C ARG A 114 15.84 27.78 13.85
N GLU A 115 16.74 28.55 13.25
CA GLU A 115 17.36 28.19 12.00
C GLU A 115 18.64 27.39 12.28
N VAL A 116 18.81 26.27 11.59
CA VAL A 116 20.05 25.49 11.55
C VAL A 116 20.32 25.16 10.08
N ASN A 117 21.47 25.57 9.56
CA ASN A 117 21.90 25.34 8.17
C ASN A 117 20.78 25.64 7.13
N GLY A 118 20.14 26.81 7.23
CA GLY A 118 19.07 27.23 6.31
C GLY A 118 17.73 26.50 6.48
N SER A 119 17.60 25.61 7.47
CA SER A 119 16.36 24.91 7.79
C SER A 119 15.80 25.41 9.11
N THR A 120 14.51 25.69 9.15
CA THR A 120 13.84 26.05 10.40
C THR A 120 13.36 24.80 11.13
N LEU A 121 13.79 24.67 12.37
CA LEU A 121 13.36 23.62 13.27
C LEU A 121 12.39 24.19 14.31
N ILE A 122 11.35 23.43 14.61
CA ILE A 122 10.34 23.80 15.60
C ILE A 122 10.11 22.66 16.60
N PRO A 123 9.58 22.94 17.81
CA PRO A 123 9.26 21.89 18.77
C PRO A 123 8.30 20.85 18.20
N LEU A 124 8.67 19.57 18.30
CA LEU A 124 7.88 18.43 17.84
C LEU A 124 6.50 18.38 18.51
N SER A 125 6.41 18.76 19.78
CA SER A 125 5.13 18.80 20.52
C SER A 125 4.14 19.82 19.95
N PHE A 126 4.64 20.93 19.38
CA PHE A 126 3.77 21.91 18.73
C PHE A 126 3.14 21.37 17.45
N PHE A 127 3.90 20.60 16.66
CA PHE A 127 3.38 19.90 15.48
C PHE A 127 2.16 19.03 15.80
N SER A 128 2.28 18.22 16.86
CA SER A 128 1.20 17.32 17.31
C SER A 128 -0.08 18.07 17.62
N ASN A 129 0.04 19.10 18.47
CA ASN A 129 -1.10 19.90 18.92
C ASN A 129 -1.81 20.62 17.77
N GLN A 130 -1.08 21.00 16.72
CA GLN A 130 -1.67 21.78 15.64
C GLN A 130 -2.23 20.95 14.49
N PHE A 131 -1.61 19.83 14.12
CA PHE A 131 -2.04 19.10 12.93
C PHE A 131 -2.70 17.76 13.23
N GLY A 132 -2.99 17.48 14.51
CA GLY A 132 -3.67 16.26 14.96
C GLY A 132 -2.83 15.00 14.78
N ALA A 133 -1.53 15.16 14.52
CA ALA A 133 -0.60 14.05 14.35
C ALA A 133 -0.08 13.60 15.72
N GLN A 134 -0.03 12.29 15.96
CA GLN A 134 0.65 11.78 17.14
C GLN A 134 2.15 11.80 16.90
N VAL A 135 2.92 12.27 17.87
CA VAL A 135 4.38 12.37 17.75
C VAL A 135 5.04 11.64 18.91
N SER A 136 6.13 10.94 18.64
CA SER A 136 6.97 10.33 19.66
C SER A 136 8.44 10.43 19.29
N TRP A 137 9.28 10.37 20.32
CA TRP A 137 10.73 10.28 20.20
C TRP A 137 11.19 9.00 20.89
N ASP A 138 11.91 8.15 20.17
CA ASP A 138 12.62 7.01 20.72
C ASP A 138 14.11 7.36 20.86
N GLY A 139 14.58 7.47 22.10
CA GLY A 139 15.97 7.80 22.40
C GLY A 139 16.97 6.68 22.10
N ALA A 140 16.53 5.42 22.09
CA ALA A 140 17.40 4.29 21.81
C ALA A 140 17.72 4.18 20.32
N THR A 141 16.70 4.33 19.47
CA THR A 141 16.84 4.30 18.02
C THR A 141 17.09 5.68 17.39
N LYS A 142 16.99 6.75 18.19
CA LYS A 142 17.01 8.15 17.75
C LYS A 142 15.98 8.43 16.65
N THR A 143 14.74 7.98 16.88
CA THR A 143 13.67 8.04 15.89
C THR A 143 12.58 9.00 16.33
N VAL A 144 12.28 9.99 15.50
CA VAL A 144 11.03 10.76 15.57
C VAL A 144 9.97 9.99 14.79
N SER A 145 8.88 9.59 15.44
CA SER A 145 7.71 9.03 14.74
C SER A 145 6.58 10.03 14.72
N ILE A 146 5.94 10.17 13.57
CA ILE A 146 4.80 11.06 13.34
C ILE A 146 3.71 10.21 12.70
N VAL A 147 2.56 10.06 13.37
CA VAL A 147 1.41 9.31 12.86
C VAL A 147 0.30 10.31 12.55
N THR A 148 -0.09 10.38 11.29
CA THR A 148 -1.15 11.29 10.84
C THR A 148 -2.52 10.78 11.27
N PRO A 149 -3.49 11.68 11.53
CA PRO A 149 -4.83 11.27 11.94
C PRO A 149 -5.50 10.38 10.88
N PRO A 150 -6.46 9.52 11.29
CA PRO A 150 -7.22 8.71 10.35
C PRO A 150 -7.96 9.58 9.33
N LYS A 151 -7.98 9.14 8.07
CA LYS A 151 -8.74 9.76 6.99
C LYS A 151 -9.67 8.73 6.37
N ARG A 152 -10.86 9.16 5.93
CA ARG A 152 -11.71 8.33 5.07
C ARG A 152 -10.98 8.04 3.77
N LEU A 153 -10.71 6.77 3.51
CA LEU A 153 -10.25 6.28 2.21
C LEU A 153 -11.27 5.30 1.65
N TYR A 154 -11.40 5.28 0.33
CA TYR A 154 -12.12 4.20 -0.33
C TYR A 154 -11.37 2.88 -0.14
N SER A 155 -12.07 1.80 0.13
CA SER A 155 -11.44 0.48 0.25
C SER A 155 -12.15 -0.57 -0.60
N MET A 156 -11.37 -1.24 -1.42
CA MET A 156 -11.76 -2.46 -2.11
C MET A 156 -11.07 -3.66 -1.48
N ALA A 157 -11.75 -4.80 -1.39
CA ALA A 157 -11.11 -6.07 -1.05
C ALA A 157 -11.34 -7.10 -2.16
N PHE A 158 -10.35 -7.95 -2.40
CA PHE A 158 -10.53 -9.12 -3.25
C PHE A 158 -11.06 -10.29 -2.42
N TYR A 159 -12.09 -10.97 -2.96
CA TYR A 159 -12.67 -12.18 -2.40
C TYR A 159 -12.48 -13.32 -3.40
N ALA A 160 -11.45 -14.14 -3.17
CA ALA A 160 -11.00 -15.20 -4.06
C ALA A 160 -10.17 -16.22 -3.25
N ILE A 161 -10.09 -17.48 -3.69
CA ILE A 161 -9.17 -18.49 -3.12
C ILE A 161 -9.28 -18.64 -1.58
N SER A 162 -10.19 -19.44 -1.01
CA SER A 162 -10.25 -19.59 0.47
C SER A 162 -10.60 -18.31 1.26
N SER A 163 -11.21 -17.28 0.65
CA SER A 163 -11.70 -16.08 1.38
C SER A 163 -12.94 -16.33 2.24
N PHE A 164 -13.57 -17.51 2.15
CA PHE A 164 -14.91 -17.76 2.72
C PHE A 164 -14.99 -17.49 4.23
N ALA A 165 -13.94 -17.81 4.98
CA ALA A 165 -13.89 -17.58 6.43
C ALA A 165 -14.01 -16.08 6.81
N GLU A 166 -13.58 -15.17 5.93
CA GLU A 166 -13.61 -13.72 6.18
C GLU A 166 -14.79 -13.01 5.50
N ARG A 167 -15.83 -13.73 5.03
CA ARG A 167 -17.01 -13.10 4.42
C ARG A 167 -17.70 -12.05 5.30
N ALA A 168 -17.59 -12.17 6.62
CA ALA A 168 -18.18 -11.23 7.57
C ALA A 168 -17.51 -9.85 7.54
N ALA A 169 -16.32 -9.73 6.95
CA ALA A 169 -15.61 -8.46 6.79
C ALA A 169 -16.11 -7.64 5.59
N ILE A 170 -16.83 -8.25 4.64
CA ILE A 170 -17.33 -7.59 3.41
C ILE A 170 -17.99 -6.21 3.68
N PRO A 171 -18.89 -6.04 4.68
CA PRO A 171 -19.53 -4.76 4.93
C PRO A 171 -18.57 -3.63 5.36
N SER A 172 -17.34 -3.95 5.76
CA SER A 172 -16.31 -2.97 6.14
C SER A 172 -15.64 -2.29 4.92
N PHE A 173 -15.90 -2.79 3.71
CA PHE A 173 -15.32 -2.28 2.47
C PHE A 173 -16.36 -1.55 1.61
N ASP A 174 -15.92 -0.54 0.86
CA ASP A 174 -16.75 0.16 -0.11
C ASP A 174 -17.08 -0.71 -1.32
N ALA A 175 -16.15 -1.57 -1.72
CA ALA A 175 -16.31 -2.54 -2.80
C ALA A 175 -15.64 -3.88 -2.50
N VAL A 176 -16.14 -4.93 -3.14
CA VAL A 176 -15.51 -6.26 -3.12
C VAL A 176 -15.43 -6.80 -4.54
N SER A 177 -14.25 -7.25 -4.94
CA SER A 177 -13.96 -7.85 -6.25
C SER A 177 -13.90 -9.37 -6.12
N PHE A 178 -14.83 -10.08 -6.77
CA PHE A 178 -15.00 -11.52 -6.62
C PHE A 178 -14.22 -12.29 -7.71
N GLY A 179 -13.09 -12.90 -7.32
CA GLY A 179 -12.19 -13.69 -8.18
C GLY A 179 -12.72 -15.07 -8.49
N TRP A 180 -13.81 -15.16 -9.25
CA TRP A 180 -14.53 -16.41 -9.52
C TRP A 180 -14.65 -16.75 -11.00
N SER A 181 -14.04 -15.94 -11.86
CA SER A 181 -14.08 -16.15 -13.30
C SER A 181 -12.73 -15.87 -13.93
N ARG A 182 -12.50 -16.49 -15.08
CA ARG A 182 -11.30 -16.28 -15.89
C ARG A 182 -11.61 -16.43 -17.37
N ILE A 183 -10.70 -15.96 -18.20
CA ILE A 183 -10.77 -16.14 -19.65
C ILE A 183 -9.58 -16.97 -20.12
N ASP A 184 -9.81 -17.81 -21.12
CA ASP A 184 -8.77 -18.59 -21.81
C ASP A 184 -8.33 -17.96 -23.15
N GLY A 185 -7.30 -18.52 -23.78
CA GLY A 185 -6.77 -18.06 -25.08
C GLY A 185 -7.70 -18.27 -26.28
N GLU A 186 -8.91 -18.81 -26.06
CA GLU A 186 -9.96 -18.99 -27.06
C GLU A 186 -11.14 -18.04 -26.82
N GLY A 187 -10.95 -17.03 -25.96
CA GLY A 187 -11.97 -16.04 -25.63
C GLY A 187 -13.19 -16.64 -24.93
N ARG A 188 -13.03 -17.80 -24.25
CA ARG A 188 -14.10 -18.40 -23.46
C ARG A 188 -13.98 -17.95 -22.02
N LEU A 189 -15.08 -17.45 -21.47
CA LEU A 189 -15.19 -17.23 -20.04
C LEU A 189 -15.45 -18.58 -19.37
N THR A 190 -14.66 -18.91 -18.36
CA THR A 190 -14.84 -20.12 -17.55
C THR A 190 -14.97 -19.77 -16.07
N LEU A 191 -15.84 -20.55 -15.42
CA LEU A 191 -16.12 -20.55 -13.99
C LEU A 191 -15.42 -21.69 -13.26
N ALA A 192 -14.60 -22.46 -13.98
CA ALA A 192 -13.77 -23.52 -13.44
C ALA A 192 -12.29 -23.16 -13.57
N GLY A 193 -11.52 -23.51 -12.55
CA GLY A 193 -10.10 -23.22 -12.48
C GLY A 193 -9.53 -23.66 -11.14
N LYS A 194 -8.19 -23.60 -11.03
CA LYS A 194 -7.49 -23.91 -9.77
C LYS A 194 -7.70 -22.80 -8.74
N ASP A 195 -7.42 -21.57 -9.14
CA ASP A 195 -7.41 -20.41 -8.23
C ASP A 195 -8.68 -19.55 -8.39
N PHE A 196 -9.13 -19.38 -9.63
CA PHE A 196 -10.31 -18.58 -9.98
C PHE A 196 -11.43 -19.50 -10.50
N TYR A 197 -12.45 -19.68 -9.66
CA TYR A 197 -13.59 -20.55 -9.95
C TYR A 197 -14.84 -20.05 -9.20
N TRP A 198 -16.00 -20.38 -9.74
CA TRP A 198 -17.28 -20.14 -9.09
C TRP A 198 -17.45 -21.11 -7.92
N PRO A 199 -17.56 -20.60 -6.68
CA PRO A 199 -17.56 -21.47 -5.51
C PRO A 199 -18.83 -22.32 -5.46
N GLN A 200 -18.71 -23.50 -4.84
CA GLN A 200 -19.89 -24.30 -4.52
C GLN A 200 -20.63 -23.69 -3.32
N PRO A 201 -21.96 -23.85 -3.23
CA PRO A 201 -22.72 -23.44 -2.04
C PRO A 201 -22.21 -24.10 -0.76
N ALA A 202 -22.17 -23.32 0.32
CA ALA A 202 -21.89 -23.80 1.67
C ALA A 202 -23.20 -23.83 2.48
N GLY A 203 -23.93 -24.94 2.40
CA GLY A 203 -25.30 -25.03 2.92
C GLY A 203 -26.22 -24.03 2.22
N GLU A 204 -26.88 -23.15 2.98
CA GLU A 204 -27.76 -22.11 2.43
C GLU A 204 -27.02 -20.87 1.88
N VAL A 205 -25.70 -20.81 2.05
CA VAL A 205 -24.88 -19.69 1.56
C VAL A 205 -24.40 -20.02 0.15
N THR A 206 -25.13 -19.53 -0.85
CA THR A 206 -24.75 -19.61 -2.27
C THR A 206 -23.90 -18.41 -2.71
N PRO A 207 -23.06 -18.53 -3.74
CA PRO A 207 -22.32 -17.39 -4.31
C PRO A 207 -23.23 -16.23 -4.74
N GLU A 208 -24.37 -16.53 -5.35
CA GLU A 208 -25.37 -15.54 -5.77
C GLU A 208 -25.92 -14.75 -4.57
N LYS A 209 -26.24 -15.46 -3.48
CA LYS A 209 -26.67 -14.84 -2.22
C LYS A 209 -25.59 -13.93 -1.63
N ILE A 210 -24.32 -14.31 -1.68
CA ILE A 210 -23.20 -13.45 -1.24
C ILE A 210 -23.17 -12.15 -2.05
N VAL A 211 -23.29 -12.23 -3.39
CA VAL A 211 -23.30 -11.04 -4.26
C VAL A 211 -24.51 -10.14 -3.95
N ALA A 212 -25.70 -10.73 -3.80
CA ALA A 212 -26.93 -10.01 -3.49
C ALA A 212 -26.86 -9.32 -2.11
N GLU A 213 -26.39 -10.02 -1.08
CA GLU A 213 -26.22 -9.47 0.27
C GLU A 213 -25.15 -8.38 0.33
N THR A 214 -24.06 -8.53 -0.44
CA THR A 214 -23.02 -7.51 -0.59
C THR A 214 -23.63 -6.21 -1.10
N ARG A 215 -24.41 -6.29 -2.19
CA ARG A 215 -25.11 -5.14 -2.77
C ARG A 215 -26.13 -4.53 -1.82
N ALA A 216 -26.96 -5.37 -1.18
CA ALA A 216 -27.97 -4.91 -0.22
C ALA A 216 -27.37 -4.23 1.02
N GLY A 217 -26.18 -4.66 1.46
CA GLY A 217 -25.38 -4.02 2.51
C GLY A 217 -24.65 -2.74 2.07
N GLY A 218 -24.92 -2.27 0.84
CA GLY A 218 -24.34 -1.05 0.27
C GLY A 218 -22.86 -1.18 -0.09
N THR A 219 -22.29 -2.38 -0.17
CA THR A 219 -20.93 -2.62 -0.67
C THR A 219 -21.05 -2.96 -2.15
N THR A 220 -20.19 -2.41 -3.00
CA THR A 220 -20.30 -2.59 -4.45
C THR A 220 -19.68 -3.94 -4.86
N PRO A 221 -20.43 -4.92 -5.38
CA PRO A 221 -19.85 -6.17 -5.85
C PRO A 221 -19.32 -6.01 -7.28
N TYR A 222 -18.05 -6.36 -7.50
CA TYR A 222 -17.42 -6.41 -8.80
C TYR A 222 -17.20 -7.87 -9.23
N LEU A 223 -17.50 -8.19 -10.49
CA LEU A 223 -17.09 -9.44 -11.12
C LEU A 223 -15.62 -9.30 -11.52
N MET A 224 -14.73 -10.06 -10.89
CA MET A 224 -13.34 -10.10 -11.32
C MET A 224 -13.16 -11.16 -12.42
N VAL A 225 -12.48 -10.77 -13.49
CA VAL A 225 -12.14 -11.63 -14.62
C VAL A 225 -10.63 -11.70 -14.75
N PHE A 226 -10.07 -12.85 -14.43
CA PHE A 226 -8.63 -13.08 -14.50
C PHE A 226 -8.19 -13.62 -15.87
N ALA A 227 -7.05 -13.14 -16.37
CA ALA A 227 -6.29 -13.80 -17.43
C ALA A 227 -4.79 -13.49 -17.25
N SER A 228 -3.93 -14.38 -17.71
CA SER A 228 -2.47 -14.18 -17.66
C SER A 228 -1.89 -14.41 -19.04
N ASP A 229 -0.88 -13.64 -19.41
CA ASP A 229 -0.15 -13.77 -20.67
C ASP A 229 1.17 -14.52 -20.50
N GLY A 230 1.13 -15.71 -19.89
CA GLY A 230 2.34 -16.51 -19.64
C GLY A 230 2.86 -17.24 -20.88
N THR A 231 1.97 -17.59 -21.81
CA THR A 231 2.27 -18.33 -23.05
C THR A 231 1.76 -17.62 -24.31
N GLY A 232 1.40 -16.33 -24.20
CA GLY A 232 0.87 -15.51 -25.29
C GLY A 232 -0.64 -15.68 -25.54
N GLU A 233 -1.35 -16.40 -24.67
CA GLU A 233 -2.78 -16.70 -24.82
C GLU A 233 -3.66 -15.45 -24.75
N LEU A 234 -3.27 -14.48 -23.92
CA LEU A 234 -4.01 -13.24 -23.74
C LEU A 234 -3.67 -12.26 -24.88
N SER A 235 -2.40 -12.20 -25.31
CA SER A 235 -2.00 -11.48 -26.52
C SER A 235 -2.74 -11.98 -27.76
N LYS A 236 -2.85 -13.31 -27.95
CA LYS A 236 -3.64 -13.92 -29.03
C LYS A 236 -5.11 -13.50 -28.98
N LEU A 237 -5.73 -13.59 -27.80
CA LEU A 237 -7.13 -13.21 -27.62
C LEU A 237 -7.39 -11.75 -28.01
N GLN A 238 -6.50 -10.84 -27.59
CA GLN A 238 -6.69 -9.41 -27.83
C GLN A 238 -6.42 -9.00 -29.28
N ALA A 239 -5.53 -9.72 -29.96
CA ALA A 239 -5.23 -9.52 -31.38
C ALA A 239 -6.36 -9.96 -32.31
N ASP A 240 -7.16 -10.95 -31.92
CA ASP A 240 -8.29 -11.45 -32.71
C ASP A 240 -9.59 -10.76 -32.33
N ARG A 241 -10.16 -9.99 -33.27
CA ARG A 241 -11.42 -9.26 -33.06
C ARG A 241 -12.58 -10.17 -32.66
N THR A 242 -12.69 -11.37 -33.24
CA THR A 242 -13.78 -12.30 -32.93
C THR A 242 -13.66 -12.83 -31.52
N LEU A 243 -12.44 -13.21 -31.09
CA LEU A 243 -12.20 -13.70 -29.73
C LEU A 243 -12.44 -12.59 -28.70
N ARG A 244 -11.98 -11.38 -29.00
CA ARG A 244 -12.18 -10.18 -28.16
C ARG A 244 -13.66 -9.84 -28.00
N ASP A 245 -14.42 -9.72 -29.10
CA ASP A 245 -15.84 -9.37 -29.05
C ASP A 245 -16.63 -10.43 -28.28
N LYS A 246 -16.31 -11.71 -28.50
CA LYS A 246 -16.90 -12.85 -27.78
C LYS A 246 -16.57 -12.82 -26.29
N ALA A 247 -15.33 -12.53 -25.91
CA ALA A 247 -14.90 -12.42 -24.53
C ALA A 247 -15.66 -11.29 -23.79
N ILE A 248 -15.70 -10.10 -24.38
CA ILE A 248 -16.38 -8.93 -23.82
C ILE A 248 -17.88 -9.21 -23.60
N ALA A 249 -18.55 -9.81 -24.60
CA ALA A 249 -19.97 -10.15 -24.48
C ALA A 249 -20.24 -11.11 -23.29
N GLN A 250 -19.40 -12.14 -23.12
CA GLN A 250 -19.54 -13.09 -21.99
C GLN A 250 -19.29 -12.44 -20.63
N ILE A 251 -18.29 -11.54 -20.53
CA ILE A 251 -18.00 -10.82 -19.27
C ILE A 251 -19.22 -9.99 -18.85
N VAL A 252 -19.73 -9.19 -19.78
CA VAL A 252 -20.84 -8.27 -19.53
C VAL A 252 -22.12 -9.05 -19.20
N GLN A 253 -22.42 -10.11 -19.96
CA GLN A 253 -23.56 -10.98 -19.72
C GLN A 253 -23.50 -11.60 -18.31
N LEU A 254 -22.36 -12.18 -17.93
CA LEU A 254 -22.21 -12.79 -16.61
C LEU A 254 -22.36 -11.76 -15.48
N ALA A 255 -21.78 -10.56 -15.64
CA ALA A 255 -21.89 -9.50 -14.66
C ALA A 255 -23.36 -9.12 -14.40
N GLN A 256 -24.16 -8.98 -15.47
CA GLN A 256 -25.60 -8.69 -15.36
C GLN A 256 -26.39 -9.87 -14.76
N GLU A 257 -26.20 -11.07 -15.29
CA GLU A 257 -26.93 -12.28 -14.86
C GLU A 257 -26.73 -12.59 -13.38
N LYS A 258 -25.52 -12.33 -12.86
CA LYS A 258 -25.16 -12.56 -11.45
C LYS A 258 -25.32 -11.34 -10.56
N GLY A 259 -25.83 -10.23 -11.08
CA GLY A 259 -26.22 -9.05 -10.29
C GLY A 259 -25.06 -8.19 -9.80
N PHE A 260 -23.88 -8.30 -10.42
CA PHE A 260 -22.74 -7.44 -10.13
C PHE A 260 -23.02 -5.99 -10.52
N ALA A 261 -22.34 -5.06 -9.85
CA ALA A 261 -22.44 -3.61 -10.10
C ALA A 261 -21.20 -3.05 -10.81
N GLY A 262 -20.18 -3.87 -11.02
CA GLY A 262 -19.00 -3.52 -11.77
C GLY A 262 -18.22 -4.75 -12.22
N ILE A 263 -17.20 -4.50 -13.04
CA ILE A 263 -16.28 -5.49 -13.58
C ILE A 263 -14.87 -5.07 -13.16
N THR A 264 -14.08 -6.02 -12.68
CA THR A 264 -12.64 -5.84 -12.43
C THR A 264 -11.89 -6.70 -13.44
N LEU A 265 -11.13 -6.09 -14.34
CA LEU A 265 -10.21 -6.84 -15.20
C LEU A 265 -8.87 -7.02 -14.50
N ASP A 266 -8.47 -8.27 -14.37
CA ASP A 266 -7.18 -8.69 -13.81
C ASP A 266 -6.40 -9.45 -14.87
N PHE A 267 -5.96 -8.68 -15.87
CA PHE A 267 -5.25 -9.16 -17.07
C PHE A 267 -3.77 -8.90 -16.86
N GLU A 268 -3.04 -9.96 -16.49
CA GLU A 268 -1.66 -9.90 -16.05
C GLU A 268 -0.69 -10.40 -17.13
N GLY A 269 0.60 -10.06 -16.99
CA GLY A 269 1.66 -10.62 -17.85
C GLY A 269 1.96 -9.85 -19.14
N LEU A 270 1.15 -8.86 -19.51
CA LEU A 270 1.28 -8.17 -20.79
C LEU A 270 2.57 -7.35 -20.92
N GLY A 271 3.25 -7.50 -22.06
CA GLY A 271 4.44 -6.74 -22.41
C GLY A 271 5.65 -7.06 -21.53
N LEU A 272 5.78 -8.30 -21.07
CA LEU A 272 7.04 -8.83 -20.52
C LEU A 272 8.11 -8.93 -21.61
N ASP A 273 7.73 -9.51 -22.75
CA ASP A 273 8.54 -9.73 -23.94
C ASP A 273 7.75 -9.30 -25.19
N GLY A 274 8.42 -9.19 -26.34
CA GLY A 274 7.78 -8.87 -27.62
C GLY A 274 7.52 -7.37 -27.85
N ASP A 275 6.53 -7.06 -28.68
CA ASP A 275 6.18 -5.68 -29.04
C ASP A 275 5.28 -5.04 -27.97
N THR A 276 5.91 -4.31 -27.05
CA THR A 276 5.22 -3.60 -25.96
C THR A 276 4.26 -2.52 -26.46
N ALA A 277 4.53 -1.89 -27.60
CA ALA A 277 3.62 -0.88 -28.17
C ALA A 277 2.36 -1.55 -28.70
N GLN A 278 2.51 -2.70 -29.36
CA GLN A 278 1.38 -3.52 -29.81
C GLN A 278 0.55 -4.04 -28.62
N ALA A 279 1.20 -4.54 -27.56
CA ALA A 279 0.51 -5.01 -26.36
C ALA A 279 -0.34 -3.89 -25.72
N LYS A 280 0.22 -2.68 -25.60
CA LYS A 280 -0.51 -1.49 -25.11
C LYS A 280 -1.73 -1.17 -25.97
N LEU A 281 -1.56 -1.14 -27.29
CA LEU A 281 -2.65 -0.85 -28.23
C LEU A 281 -3.78 -1.87 -28.12
N GLN A 282 -3.44 -3.16 -28.10
CA GLN A 282 -4.41 -4.25 -28.05
C GLN A 282 -5.19 -4.28 -26.74
N TYR A 283 -4.52 -4.08 -25.60
CA TYR A 283 -5.20 -4.01 -24.32
C TYR A 283 -6.06 -2.77 -24.17
N THR A 284 -5.58 -1.63 -24.66
CA THR A 284 -6.37 -0.39 -24.69
C THR A 284 -7.63 -0.54 -25.55
N GLU A 285 -7.53 -1.21 -26.70
CA GLU A 285 -8.70 -1.50 -27.55
C GLU A 285 -9.71 -2.42 -26.84
N PHE A 286 -9.24 -3.49 -26.20
CA PHE A 286 -10.09 -4.38 -25.40
C PHE A 286 -10.84 -3.61 -24.31
N VAL A 287 -10.11 -2.81 -23.53
CA VAL A 287 -10.66 -2.01 -22.42
C VAL A 287 -11.62 -0.94 -22.93
N SER A 288 -11.33 -0.30 -24.06
CA SER A 288 -12.23 0.71 -24.66
C SER A 288 -13.59 0.12 -24.99
N LEU A 289 -13.60 -1.03 -25.68
CA LEU A 289 -14.83 -1.74 -26.05
C LEU A 289 -15.60 -2.23 -24.83
N LEU A 290 -14.91 -2.80 -23.84
CA LEU A 290 -15.56 -3.22 -22.59
C LEU A 290 -16.13 -2.03 -21.81
N SER A 291 -15.38 -0.93 -21.70
CA SER A 291 -15.80 0.29 -21.01
C SER A 291 -17.06 0.87 -21.62
N GLU A 292 -17.18 0.87 -22.96
CA GLU A 292 -18.39 1.32 -23.65
C GLU A 292 -19.60 0.45 -23.27
N GLN A 293 -19.48 -0.88 -23.38
CA GLN A 293 -20.57 -1.80 -23.05
C GLN A 293 -20.95 -1.77 -21.56
N ALA A 294 -19.96 -1.72 -20.67
CA ALA A 294 -20.19 -1.60 -19.23
C ALA A 294 -20.98 -0.32 -18.89
N ARG A 295 -20.59 0.83 -19.47
CA ARG A 295 -21.27 2.12 -19.26
C ARG A 295 -22.71 2.11 -19.75
N GLN A 296 -23.00 1.49 -20.90
CA GLN A 296 -24.37 1.36 -21.42
C GLN A 296 -25.30 0.61 -20.46
N LEU A 297 -24.73 -0.23 -19.59
CA LEU A 297 -25.45 -1.07 -18.64
C LEU A 297 -25.35 -0.55 -17.19
N GLY A 298 -24.72 0.61 -16.99
CA GLY A 298 -24.51 1.19 -15.66
C GLY A 298 -23.55 0.40 -14.78
N LEU A 299 -22.69 -0.44 -15.37
CA LEU A 299 -21.63 -1.17 -14.68
C LEU A 299 -20.37 -0.30 -14.58
N LYS A 300 -19.73 -0.31 -13.41
CA LYS A 300 -18.40 0.28 -13.23
C LYS A 300 -17.30 -0.60 -13.81
N LEU A 301 -16.17 -0.02 -14.20
CA LEU A 301 -14.98 -0.74 -14.64
C LEU A 301 -13.77 -0.38 -13.77
N ALA A 302 -13.18 -1.40 -13.14
CA ALA A 302 -11.89 -1.33 -12.47
C ALA A 302 -10.84 -2.14 -13.24
N LEU A 303 -9.60 -1.64 -13.29
CA LEU A 303 -8.48 -2.33 -13.92
C LEU A 303 -7.38 -2.60 -12.89
N VAL A 304 -6.88 -3.82 -12.86
CA VAL A 304 -5.72 -4.23 -12.05
C VAL A 304 -4.50 -4.26 -12.97
N LEU A 305 -3.50 -3.44 -12.69
CA LEU A 305 -2.34 -3.27 -13.57
C LEU A 305 -1.02 -3.53 -12.82
N HIS A 306 -0.07 -4.17 -13.49
CA HIS A 306 1.32 -4.18 -13.03
C HIS A 306 1.85 -2.74 -12.91
N PRO A 307 2.72 -2.46 -11.93
CA PRO A 307 3.20 -1.12 -11.67
C PRO A 307 4.17 -0.67 -12.76
N LEU A 308 4.21 0.62 -13.08
CA LEU A 308 5.07 1.18 -14.14
C LEU A 308 6.58 0.97 -13.90
N ASN A 309 7.01 0.80 -12.65
CA ASN A 309 8.38 0.40 -12.29
C ASN A 309 8.58 -1.13 -12.21
N GLY A 310 7.65 -1.92 -12.75
CA GLY A 310 7.74 -3.38 -12.88
C GLY A 310 8.27 -3.82 -14.25
N ALA A 311 8.42 -5.14 -14.42
CA ALA A 311 8.92 -5.73 -15.66
C ALA A 311 7.92 -5.65 -16.83
N TYR A 312 6.62 -5.64 -16.53
CA TYR A 312 5.55 -5.70 -17.52
C TYR A 312 5.19 -4.30 -18.03
N GLN A 313 5.41 -4.06 -19.31
CA GLN A 313 5.28 -2.74 -19.93
C GLN A 313 4.10 -2.66 -20.92
N GLY A 314 3.17 -3.62 -20.90
CA GLY A 314 2.02 -3.70 -21.81
C GLY A 314 0.83 -2.78 -21.49
N TYR A 315 0.98 -1.82 -20.57
CA TYR A 315 -0.14 -1.03 -20.05
C TYR A 315 0.03 0.47 -20.35
N ASP A 316 -0.91 1.06 -21.08
CA ASP A 316 -1.00 2.52 -21.29
C ASP A 316 -1.82 3.16 -20.15
N TYR A 317 -1.15 3.51 -19.06
CA TYR A 317 -1.82 4.05 -17.87
C TYR A 317 -2.66 5.28 -18.14
N PHE A 318 -2.21 6.21 -18.99
CA PHE A 318 -2.93 7.44 -19.29
C PHE A 318 -4.26 7.15 -19.98
N THR A 319 -4.23 6.36 -21.06
CA THR A 319 -5.44 6.03 -21.82
C THR A 319 -6.37 5.12 -21.01
N LEU A 320 -5.83 4.09 -20.35
CA LEU A 320 -6.61 3.19 -19.50
C LEU A 320 -7.27 3.92 -18.33
N GLY A 321 -6.57 4.87 -17.70
CA GLY A 321 -7.09 5.72 -16.64
C GLY A 321 -8.23 6.64 -17.10
N ALA A 322 -8.29 7.01 -18.37
CA ALA A 322 -9.42 7.74 -18.95
C ALA A 322 -10.64 6.82 -19.18
N LEU A 323 -10.41 5.55 -19.55
CA LEU A 323 -11.45 4.58 -19.90
C LEU A 323 -12.11 3.90 -18.69
N ALA A 324 -11.38 3.73 -17.57
CA ALA A 324 -11.86 3.07 -16.37
C ALA A 324 -12.37 4.05 -15.29
N ASP A 325 -13.22 3.56 -14.39
CA ASP A 325 -13.61 4.29 -13.19
C ASP A 325 -12.52 4.24 -12.11
N GLU A 326 -11.78 3.13 -12.05
CA GLU A 326 -10.77 2.82 -11.03
C GLU A 326 -9.57 2.10 -11.66
N LEU A 327 -8.37 2.46 -11.21
CA LEU A 327 -7.13 1.78 -11.57
C LEU A 327 -6.42 1.35 -10.29
N ILE A 328 -6.18 0.05 -10.16
CA ILE A 328 -5.51 -0.59 -9.03
C ILE A 328 -4.06 -0.86 -9.44
N VAL A 329 -3.12 -0.19 -8.78
CA VAL A 329 -1.68 -0.38 -9.00
C VAL A 329 -1.21 -1.56 -8.17
N MET A 330 -0.82 -2.67 -8.81
CA MET A 330 -0.25 -3.86 -8.14
C MET A 330 1.18 -3.61 -7.68
N ALA A 331 1.39 -2.69 -6.73
CA ALA A 331 2.71 -2.37 -6.19
C ALA A 331 3.20 -3.45 -5.19
N TYR A 332 3.25 -4.70 -5.65
CA TYR A 332 3.73 -5.88 -4.95
C TYR A 332 4.27 -6.92 -5.93
N ALA A 333 4.85 -8.01 -5.40
CA ALA A 333 5.60 -9.01 -6.15
C ALA A 333 6.86 -8.42 -6.86
N TYR A 334 7.53 -7.44 -6.23
CA TYR A 334 8.82 -6.95 -6.73
C TYR A 334 9.96 -7.96 -6.49
N GLU A 335 9.75 -8.89 -5.56
CA GLU A 335 10.71 -9.93 -5.16
C GLU A 335 9.99 -11.29 -5.11
N ASN A 336 10.16 -12.07 -4.03
CA ASN A 336 9.61 -13.43 -3.90
C ASN A 336 8.38 -13.51 -2.99
N GLU A 337 7.80 -12.37 -2.60
CA GLU A 337 6.63 -12.25 -1.72
C GLU A 337 6.78 -12.92 -0.34
N LYS A 338 8.00 -13.21 0.12
CA LYS A 338 8.25 -13.78 1.45
C LYS A 338 8.39 -12.75 2.56
N GLN A 339 8.48 -11.47 2.20
CA GLN A 339 8.66 -10.33 3.09
C GLN A 339 7.87 -9.14 2.53
N PRO A 340 7.56 -8.13 3.37
CA PRO A 340 6.91 -6.92 2.90
C PRO A 340 7.67 -6.25 1.76
N GLU A 341 6.92 -5.68 0.83
CA GLU A 341 7.48 -5.06 -0.36
C GLU A 341 8.35 -3.84 0.01
N PRO A 342 9.47 -3.59 -0.70
CA PRO A 342 10.30 -2.43 -0.45
C PRO A 342 9.49 -1.13 -0.59
N LEU A 343 9.30 -0.43 0.53
CA LEU A 343 8.44 0.75 0.59
C LEU A 343 8.87 1.88 -0.37
N ALA A 344 10.16 1.96 -0.70
CA ALA A 344 10.69 2.88 -1.71
C ALA A 344 10.16 2.58 -3.13
N LYS A 345 10.07 1.30 -3.52
CA LYS A 345 9.50 0.87 -4.80
C LYS A 345 8.01 1.14 -4.86
N VAL A 346 7.29 0.90 -3.76
CA VAL A 346 5.85 1.23 -3.65
C VAL A 346 5.62 2.73 -3.80
N ASN A 347 6.44 3.56 -3.13
CA ASN A 347 6.38 5.02 -3.25
C ASN A 347 6.69 5.51 -4.67
N GLU A 348 7.65 4.90 -5.35
CA GLU A 348 7.96 5.20 -6.76
C GLU A 348 6.79 4.82 -7.69
N ALA A 349 6.19 3.64 -7.52
CA ALA A 349 5.05 3.19 -8.32
C ALA A 349 3.87 4.16 -8.21
N ILE A 350 3.57 4.64 -7.00
CA ILE A 350 2.53 5.66 -6.77
C ILE A 350 2.85 6.95 -7.54
N ARG A 351 4.10 7.43 -7.46
CA ARG A 351 4.52 8.66 -8.17
C ARG A 351 4.40 8.53 -9.68
N LEU A 352 4.81 7.39 -10.24
CA LEU A 352 4.70 7.14 -11.68
C LEU A 352 3.23 7.07 -12.11
N ALA A 353 2.38 6.36 -11.37
CA ALA A 353 0.96 6.29 -11.68
C ALA A 353 0.27 7.67 -11.61
N LEU A 354 0.64 8.51 -10.64
CA LEU A 354 0.12 9.88 -10.49
C LEU A 354 0.52 10.84 -11.61
N ALA A 355 1.61 10.54 -12.34
CA ALA A 355 1.99 11.33 -13.51
C ALA A 355 1.01 11.09 -14.68
N GLU A 356 0.38 9.92 -14.72
CA GLU A 356 -0.46 9.47 -15.83
C GLU A 356 -1.96 9.52 -15.52
N VAL A 357 -2.35 9.33 -14.25
CA VAL A 357 -3.75 9.11 -13.85
C VAL A 357 -4.14 10.02 -12.69
N PRO A 358 -5.33 10.66 -12.73
CA PRO A 358 -5.85 11.44 -11.61
C PRO A 358 -5.91 10.61 -10.32
N LYS A 359 -5.44 11.20 -9.21
CA LYS A 359 -5.38 10.54 -7.90
C LYS A 359 -6.73 10.00 -7.43
N GLU A 360 -7.84 10.61 -7.85
CA GLU A 360 -9.21 10.24 -7.52
C GLU A 360 -9.66 8.92 -8.18
N LYS A 361 -8.89 8.39 -9.13
CA LYS A 361 -9.12 7.07 -9.75
C LYS A 361 -8.15 6.00 -9.26
N LEU A 362 -7.07 6.37 -8.58
CA LEU A 362 -5.99 5.46 -8.22
C LEU A 362 -6.22 4.76 -6.88
N LEU A 363 -6.11 3.44 -6.89
CA LEU A 363 -6.07 2.57 -5.72
C LEU A 363 -4.69 1.93 -5.60
N LEU A 364 -4.12 1.94 -4.40
CA LEU A 364 -2.91 1.16 -4.13
C LEU A 364 -3.28 -0.29 -3.81
N GLY A 365 -2.77 -1.23 -4.61
CA GLY A 365 -2.84 -2.66 -4.31
C GLY A 365 -1.91 -3.03 -3.15
N ILE A 366 -2.41 -3.82 -2.19
CA ILE A 366 -1.65 -4.32 -1.03
C ILE A 366 -1.87 -5.82 -0.90
N SER A 367 -0.80 -6.62 -1.04
CA SER A 367 -0.84 -8.08 -0.92
C SER A 367 -0.63 -8.55 0.52
N MET A 368 -1.68 -9.00 1.19
CA MET A 368 -1.64 -9.62 2.52
C MET A 368 -0.93 -10.97 2.57
N GLY A 369 -0.51 -11.52 1.42
CA GLY A 369 0.36 -12.69 1.38
C GLY A 369 1.78 -12.41 1.88
N SER A 370 2.26 -11.18 1.70
CA SER A 370 3.63 -10.76 2.05
C SER A 370 3.69 -9.66 3.10
N GLU A 371 2.60 -8.91 3.29
CA GLU A 371 2.54 -7.73 4.15
C GLU A 371 2.15 -8.05 5.60
N ASN A 372 2.55 -7.18 6.53
CA ASN A 372 2.19 -7.24 7.95
C ASN A 372 1.61 -5.89 8.43
N GLU A 373 1.22 -5.78 9.70
CA GLU A 373 0.61 -4.58 10.24
C GLU A 373 1.49 -3.33 10.07
N GLN A 374 2.80 -3.45 10.29
CA GLN A 374 3.72 -2.32 10.17
C GLN A 374 3.81 -1.83 8.72
N SER A 375 3.96 -2.74 7.78
CA SER A 375 4.08 -2.40 6.37
C SER A 375 2.75 -1.93 5.76
N VAL A 376 1.62 -2.50 6.20
CA VAL A 376 0.27 -1.99 5.89
C VAL A 376 0.11 -0.56 6.37
N GLY A 377 0.44 -0.25 7.64
CA GLY A 377 0.38 1.11 8.17
C GLY A 377 1.22 2.09 7.33
N ALA A 378 2.43 1.68 6.94
CA ALA A 378 3.31 2.47 6.10
C ALA A 378 2.75 2.76 4.70
N LYS A 379 2.14 1.75 4.06
CA LYS A 379 1.47 1.92 2.76
C LYS A 379 0.24 2.81 2.88
N LEU A 380 -0.57 2.68 3.93
CA LEU A 380 -1.70 3.58 4.20
C LEU A 380 -1.23 5.04 4.40
N GLY A 381 -0.09 5.23 5.06
CA GLY A 381 0.60 6.51 5.14
C GLY A 381 0.90 7.12 3.78
N LEU A 382 1.46 6.35 2.85
CA LEU A 382 1.72 6.79 1.48
C LEU A 382 0.42 7.15 0.74
N VAL A 383 -0.62 6.35 0.87
CA VAL A 383 -1.93 6.61 0.24
C VAL A 383 -2.52 7.94 0.74
N LYS A 384 -2.46 8.19 2.06
CA LYS A 384 -2.88 9.48 2.66
C LYS A 384 -2.03 10.64 2.17
N ARG A 385 -0.70 10.48 2.15
CA ARG A 385 0.28 11.49 1.72
C ARG A 385 0.05 11.96 0.29
N TYR A 386 -0.15 11.01 -0.63
CA TYR A 386 -0.40 11.34 -2.03
C TYR A 386 -1.86 11.66 -2.35
N GLY A 387 -2.77 11.42 -1.40
CA GLY A 387 -4.18 11.71 -1.55
C GLY A 387 -4.85 10.86 -2.63
N LEU A 388 -4.43 9.59 -2.77
CA LEU A 388 -5.07 8.65 -3.69
C LEU A 388 -6.52 8.39 -3.25
N LYS A 389 -7.35 7.86 -4.15
CA LYS A 389 -8.72 7.44 -3.87
C LYS A 389 -8.78 6.49 -2.67
N GLY A 390 -7.84 5.54 -2.63
CA GLY A 390 -7.82 4.54 -1.57
C GLY A 390 -6.93 3.34 -1.83
N ILE A 391 -7.37 2.17 -1.35
CA ILE A 391 -6.63 0.91 -1.38
C ILE A 391 -7.44 -0.24 -1.96
N ALA A 392 -6.75 -1.24 -2.50
CA ALA A 392 -7.30 -2.53 -2.85
C ALA A 392 -6.51 -3.65 -2.15
N ILE A 393 -7.17 -4.41 -1.28
CA ILE A 393 -6.52 -5.46 -0.46
C ILE A 393 -6.62 -6.80 -1.17
N TRP A 394 -5.46 -7.35 -1.53
CA TRP A 394 -5.31 -8.74 -1.96
C TRP A 394 -4.84 -9.58 -0.78
N ARG A 395 -5.69 -10.26 -0.03
CA ARG A 395 -7.13 -10.47 -0.23
C ARG A 395 -7.75 -10.90 1.09
N LEU A 396 -9.08 -10.95 1.13
CA LEU A 396 -9.80 -11.58 2.23
C LEU A 396 -9.38 -13.04 2.38
N GLY A 397 -9.31 -13.51 3.62
CA GLY A 397 -8.75 -14.79 4.05
C GLY A 397 -7.29 -14.71 4.50
N LEU A 398 -6.60 -13.59 4.24
CA LEU A 398 -5.18 -13.41 4.58
C LEU A 398 -4.89 -12.17 5.43
N ILE A 399 -5.86 -11.27 5.66
CA ILE A 399 -5.58 -9.98 6.31
C ILE A 399 -5.03 -10.20 7.72
N GLY A 400 -5.65 -11.11 8.47
CA GLY A 400 -5.29 -11.35 9.87
C GLY A 400 -5.71 -10.20 10.80
N GLN A 401 -5.85 -10.50 12.09
CA GLN A 401 -6.33 -9.54 13.09
C GLN A 401 -5.40 -8.32 13.27
N PRO A 402 -4.05 -8.47 13.37
CA PRO A 402 -3.16 -7.32 13.58
C PRO A 402 -3.22 -6.30 12.44
N ALA A 403 -3.16 -6.75 11.18
CA ALA A 403 -3.20 -5.83 10.04
C ALA A 403 -4.57 -5.18 9.91
N PHE A 404 -5.66 -5.91 10.16
CA PHE A 404 -7.00 -5.32 10.14
C PHE A 404 -7.19 -4.26 11.24
N ALA A 405 -6.65 -4.49 12.43
CA ALA A 405 -6.64 -3.50 13.51
C ALA A 405 -5.83 -2.25 13.12
N GLU A 406 -4.66 -2.43 12.51
CA GLU A 406 -3.85 -1.30 12.03
C GLU A 406 -4.55 -0.53 10.91
N MET A 407 -5.25 -1.20 9.98
CA MET A 407 -6.08 -0.52 8.97
C MET A 407 -7.14 0.38 9.64
N LYS A 408 -7.89 -0.14 10.62
CA LYS A 408 -8.91 0.64 11.33
C LYS A 408 -8.34 1.80 12.13
N LYS A 409 -7.11 1.66 12.63
CA LYS A 409 -6.38 2.72 13.32
C LYS A 409 -5.87 3.78 12.34
N SER A 410 -5.40 3.39 11.16
CA SER A 410 -4.76 4.27 10.20
C SER A 410 -5.74 5.02 9.30
N ILE A 411 -6.91 4.43 9.01
CA ILE A 411 -7.92 4.97 8.09
C ILE A 411 -9.35 4.71 8.58
N ALA A 412 -10.27 5.62 8.24
CA ALA A 412 -11.70 5.43 8.48
C ALA A 412 -12.31 4.60 7.36
N MET A 413 -12.51 3.30 7.60
CA MET A 413 -13.15 2.35 6.67
C MET A 413 -14.68 2.42 6.71
N LYS A 414 -15.38 1.79 5.76
CA LYS A 414 -16.86 1.81 5.71
C LYS A 414 -17.44 1.28 7.03
N GLY A 415 -18.38 2.04 7.59
CA GLY A 415 -19.06 1.68 8.85
C GLY A 415 -18.29 2.01 10.13
N ASN A 416 -17.09 2.61 10.05
CA ASN A 416 -16.31 3.08 11.20
C ASN A 416 -16.31 4.60 11.35
#